data_AF-A0A8H4LYN8-F1
#
_entry.id   AF-A0A8H4LYN8-F1
#
_cell.length_a   1.000
_cell.length_b   1.000
_cell.length_c   1.000
_cell.angle_alpha   90.00
_cell.angle_beta   90.00
_cell.angle_gamma   90.00
#
_symmetry.space_group_name_H-M   'P 1'
#
loop_
_entity.id
_entity.type
_entity.pdbx_description
1 polymer ?
#
loop_
_entity_poly.entity_id
_entity_poly.type
_entity_poly.pdbx_seq_one_letter_code
_entity_poly.pdbx_strand_id
1 'polypeptide(L)'
;MRRLPYIPARDSRHRIAVLALYRALVRSASLIPLPPDVLARAAAAKPVPGPGPVVQIVRRRFAKNRPYSSLRLVYASMAAGYRFLTLFAKARDSGSAEHAQVVGHVRARLESSAASRAVRTAAAASSSSWSASDAKAPLIFNTARPGQAPRYTSSVLPRPRAALDGDTRPRRVPSLCSTSYGQPFLRMRKPQPRALSRMVGLKDRFFQKKIFKVVEINEDLIPEALLEDEWDNIVADQMARELGPRAAAPFDDRDRGHEATQVWTLLLARLWSEFQVEKTWQDWTARGTALNQIVEQERALAERESEAPRPAPQQPRAYSRASQDTRPNVGEWPFPPLPFFECLKSAPVKTHPGADDGKDPFLSSAWATLVEAQGTRLHTWLRGYRADHNRSPAAPSKPAGPNHDAKKARASSENFKAQASRVSGIKPEPW
;
A
#
# COMPACT_ATOMS: atom_id res chain seq x y z
N MET A 1 37.86 13.94 8.88
CA MET A 1 36.86 12.99 9.44
C MET A 1 35.46 13.56 9.22
N ARG A 2 34.64 12.96 8.33
CA ARG A 2 33.26 13.42 8.12
C ARG A 2 32.43 12.98 9.34
N ARG A 3 31.88 13.95 10.11
CA ARG A 3 30.96 13.64 11.21
C ARG A 3 29.70 13.04 10.58
N LEU A 4 29.42 11.77 10.89
CA LEU A 4 28.19 11.12 10.46
C LEU A 4 26.99 11.89 11.02
N PRO A 5 25.91 12.07 10.24
CA PRO A 5 24.70 12.72 10.75
C PRO A 5 24.17 11.93 11.95
N TYR A 6 23.89 12.62 13.06
CA TYR A 6 23.25 12.01 14.21
C TYR A 6 21.89 11.45 13.79
N ILE A 7 21.66 10.17 14.01
CA ILE A 7 20.37 9.52 13.74
C ILE A 7 19.77 9.17 15.10
N PRO A 8 18.81 9.96 15.61
CA PRO A 8 18.27 9.77 16.96
C PRO A 8 17.62 8.40 17.15
N ALA A 9 17.06 7.83 16.08
CA ALA A 9 16.46 6.50 16.09
C ALA A 9 17.45 5.35 16.35
N ARG A 10 18.75 5.56 16.08
CA ARG A 10 19.82 4.57 16.31
C ARG A 10 20.50 4.72 17.67
N ASP A 11 20.20 5.78 18.40
CA ASP A 11 20.74 6.04 19.74
C ASP A 11 19.76 5.51 20.81
N SER A 12 20.16 4.42 21.48
CA SER A 12 19.35 3.80 22.53
C SER A 12 19.09 4.75 23.70
N ARG A 13 20.06 5.61 24.05
CA ARG A 13 19.94 6.57 25.15
C ARG A 13 18.88 7.62 24.84
N HIS A 14 18.90 8.13 23.61
CA HIS A 14 17.88 9.07 23.14
C HIS A 14 16.48 8.45 23.16
N ARG A 15 16.34 7.23 22.63
CA ARG A 15 15.06 6.53 22.60
C ARG A 15 14.47 6.36 24.02
N ILE A 16 15.30 5.92 24.97
CA ILE A 16 14.88 5.75 26.38
C ILE A 16 14.48 7.10 26.98
N ALA A 17 15.29 8.14 26.81
CA ALA A 17 15.01 9.47 27.35
C ALA A 17 13.71 10.07 26.78
N VAL A 18 13.48 9.95 25.47
CA VAL A 18 12.25 10.42 24.82
C VAL A 18 11.02 9.66 25.34
N LEU A 19 11.11 8.34 25.49
CA LEU A 19 10.01 7.54 26.02
C LEU A 19 9.70 7.88 27.48
N ALA A 20 10.73 8.09 28.31
CA ALA A 20 10.57 8.52 29.69
C ALA A 20 9.90 9.90 29.78
N LEU A 21 10.38 10.87 28.99
CA LEU A 21 9.80 12.22 28.91
C LEU A 21 8.36 12.20 28.40
N TYR A 22 8.07 11.40 27.37
CA TYR A 22 6.72 11.23 26.85
C TYR A 22 5.76 10.67 27.92
N ARG A 23 6.16 9.61 28.62
CA ARG A 23 5.36 9.01 29.70
C ARG A 23 5.13 10.01 30.84
N ALA A 24 6.16 10.74 31.25
CA ALA A 24 6.06 11.77 32.29
C ALA A 24 5.10 12.89 31.89
N LEU A 25 5.21 13.42 30.66
CA LEU A 25 4.33 14.47 30.17
C LEU A 25 2.87 14.02 30.04
N VAL A 26 2.64 12.78 29.58
CA VAL A 26 1.28 12.23 29.48
C VAL A 26 0.65 12.07 30.88
N ARG A 27 1.40 11.54 31.85
CA ARG A 27 0.93 11.39 33.24
C ARG A 27 0.66 12.74 33.90
N SER A 28 1.54 13.73 33.71
CA SER A 28 1.32 15.07 34.26
C SER A 28 0.16 15.79 33.58
N ALA A 29 0.00 15.63 32.25
CA ALA A 29 -1.09 16.23 31.50
C ALA A 29 -2.47 15.68 31.87
N SER A 30 -2.58 14.40 32.27
CA SER A 30 -3.85 13.82 32.72
C SER A 30 -4.30 14.32 34.10
N LEU A 31 -3.39 14.90 34.89
CA LEU A 31 -3.69 15.41 36.23
C LEU A 31 -4.11 16.88 36.24
N ILE A 32 -4.10 17.56 35.09
CA ILE A 32 -4.50 18.97 34.99
C ILE A 32 -6.03 19.05 34.97
N PRO A 33 -6.67 19.71 35.96
CA PRO A 33 -8.13 19.79 36.04
C PRO A 33 -8.66 20.74 34.98
N LEU A 34 -9.36 20.25 33.96
CA LEU A 34 -9.89 21.12 32.91
C LEU A 34 -11.30 21.62 33.25
N PRO A 35 -11.60 22.90 32.96
CA PRO A 35 -12.96 23.43 33.05
C PRO A 35 -13.98 22.61 32.22
N PRO A 36 -15.22 22.44 32.71
CA PRO A 36 -16.22 21.57 32.09
C PRO A 36 -16.64 22.04 30.69
N ASP A 37 -16.60 23.34 30.41
CA ASP A 37 -16.84 23.93 29.08
C ASP A 37 -15.85 23.40 28.03
N VAL A 38 -14.58 23.26 28.42
CA VAL A 38 -13.51 22.77 27.54
C VAL A 38 -13.67 21.27 27.28
N LEU A 39 -14.04 20.50 28.31
CA LEU A 39 -14.28 19.06 28.19
C LEU A 39 -15.48 18.77 27.30
N ALA A 40 -16.59 19.48 27.47
CA ALA A 40 -17.79 19.33 26.65
C ALA A 40 -17.50 19.64 25.16
N ARG A 41 -16.78 20.74 24.87
CA ARG A 41 -16.37 21.09 23.51
C ARG A 41 -15.40 20.07 22.90
N ALA A 42 -14.49 19.52 23.70
CA ALA A 42 -13.57 18.47 23.24
C ALA A 42 -14.30 17.16 22.93
N ALA A 43 -15.28 16.78 23.76
CA ALA A 43 -16.13 15.61 23.53
C ALA A 43 -16.99 15.76 22.27
N ALA A 44 -17.61 16.93 22.07
CA ALA A 44 -18.36 17.23 20.84
C ALA A 44 -17.46 17.16 19.58
N ALA A 45 -16.18 17.51 19.71
CA ALA A 45 -15.23 17.43 18.61
C ALA A 45 -14.80 15.99 18.26
N LYS A 46 -14.94 15.03 19.18
CA LYS A 46 -14.60 13.62 18.99
C LYS A 46 -15.46 12.72 19.90
N PRO A 47 -16.48 12.02 19.37
CA PRO A 47 -17.45 11.26 20.17
C PRO A 47 -16.93 9.93 20.75
N VAL A 48 -15.67 9.56 20.49
CA VAL A 48 -15.08 8.31 20.99
C VAL A 48 -14.40 8.57 22.34
N PRO A 49 -14.64 7.75 23.38
CA PRO A 49 -13.94 7.86 24.66
C PRO A 49 -12.43 7.76 24.42
N GLY A 50 -11.71 8.83 24.75
CA GLY A 50 -10.31 8.97 24.44
C GLY A 50 -9.58 9.76 25.50
N PRO A 51 -8.24 9.80 25.42
CA PRO A 51 -7.43 10.58 26.36
C PRO A 51 -7.82 12.07 26.30
N GLY A 52 -7.76 12.75 27.46
CA GLY A 52 -8.11 14.17 27.56
C GLY A 52 -7.38 15.08 26.56
N PRO A 53 -7.90 16.28 26.27
CA PRO A 53 -7.44 17.11 25.15
C PRO A 53 -5.96 17.53 25.28
N VAL A 54 -5.47 17.77 26.49
CA VAL A 54 -4.06 18.10 26.75
C VAL A 54 -3.15 16.92 26.39
N VAL A 55 -3.52 15.70 26.78
CA VAL A 55 -2.78 14.48 26.42
C VAL A 55 -2.74 14.28 24.90
N GLN A 56 -3.84 14.56 24.21
CA GLN A 56 -3.87 14.47 22.75
C GLN A 56 -2.94 15.49 22.08
N ILE A 57 -2.85 16.70 22.62
CA ILE A 57 -1.91 17.73 22.14
C ILE A 57 -0.46 17.23 22.30
N VAL A 58 -0.11 16.67 23.46
CA VAL A 58 1.22 16.10 23.71
C VAL A 58 1.52 14.99 22.69
N ARG A 59 0.62 14.02 22.52
CA ARG A 59 0.79 12.93 21.54
C ARG A 59 1.04 13.45 20.13
N ARG A 60 0.25 14.43 19.69
CA ARG A 60 0.39 15.03 18.35
C ARG A 60 1.71 15.76 18.18
N ARG A 61 2.22 16.42 19.23
CA ARG A 61 3.53 17.10 19.20
C ARG A 61 4.68 16.10 19.08
N PHE A 62 4.66 15.01 19.84
CA PHE A 62 5.68 13.95 19.70
C PHE A 62 5.64 13.31 18.31
N ALA A 63 4.44 13.04 17.77
CA ALA A 63 4.30 12.52 16.41
C ALA A 63 4.89 13.49 15.35
N LYS A 64 4.66 14.79 15.51
CA LYS A 64 5.20 15.82 14.61
C LYS A 64 6.73 15.90 14.66
N ASN A 65 7.34 15.66 15.81
CA ASN A 65 8.79 15.77 16.01
C ASN A 65 9.54 14.46 15.69
N ARG A 66 8.84 13.37 15.38
CA ARG A 66 9.42 12.07 14.99
C ARG A 66 10.44 12.13 13.84
N PRO A 67 10.27 12.92 12.77
CA PRO A 67 11.23 12.95 11.66
C PRO A 67 12.44 13.85 11.91
N TYR A 68 12.60 14.46 13.09
CA TYR A 68 13.76 15.29 13.38
C TYR A 68 15.03 14.44 13.47
N SER A 69 15.98 14.71 12.57
CA SER A 69 17.30 14.08 12.53
C SER A 69 18.41 14.99 13.05
N SER A 70 18.24 16.32 13.00
CA SER A 70 19.30 17.24 13.44
C SER A 70 19.41 17.28 14.97
N LEU A 71 20.63 17.12 15.51
CA LEU A 71 20.91 17.17 16.94
C LEU A 71 20.40 18.46 17.61
N ARG A 72 20.52 19.62 16.92
CA ARG A 72 20.05 20.91 17.42
C ARG A 72 18.53 20.94 17.65
N LEU A 73 17.74 20.46 16.69
CA LEU A 73 16.28 20.40 16.84
C LEU A 73 15.87 19.39 17.91
N VAL A 74 16.57 18.25 17.98
CA VAL A 74 16.34 17.23 19.00
C VAL A 74 16.59 17.81 20.39
N TYR A 75 17.74 18.43 20.62
CA TYR A 75 18.08 19.07 21.89
C TYR A 75 17.08 20.16 22.26
N ALA A 76 16.75 21.06 21.34
CA ALA A 76 15.77 22.13 21.58
C ALA A 76 14.39 21.58 21.95
N SER A 77 13.95 20.50 21.28
CA SER A 77 12.67 19.86 21.58
C SER A 77 12.66 19.12 22.93
N MET A 78 13.75 18.45 23.28
CA MET A 78 13.92 17.80 24.59
C MET A 78 13.94 18.84 25.71
N ALA A 79 14.74 19.90 25.57
CA ALA A 79 14.81 21.00 26.53
C ALA A 79 13.45 21.67 26.73
N ALA A 80 12.70 21.91 25.65
CA ALA A 80 11.33 22.41 25.74
C ALA A 80 10.43 21.42 26.50
N GLY A 81 10.51 20.12 26.20
CA GLY A 81 9.72 19.09 26.89
C GLY A 81 9.96 19.05 28.40
N TYR A 82 11.21 19.18 28.86
CA TYR A 82 11.51 19.28 30.29
C TYR A 82 10.95 20.55 30.94
N ARG A 83 10.96 21.70 30.24
CA ARG A 83 10.28 22.92 30.71
C ARG A 83 8.75 22.75 30.77
N PHE A 84 8.17 21.96 29.88
CA PHE A 84 6.74 21.65 29.94
C PHE A 84 6.38 20.75 31.12
N LEU A 85 7.30 19.93 31.63
CA LEU A 85 7.06 19.17 32.87
C LEU A 85 6.88 20.09 34.07
N THR A 86 7.73 21.12 34.19
CA THR A 86 7.61 22.09 35.29
C THR A 86 6.35 22.94 35.13
N LEU A 87 6.01 23.34 33.90
CA LEU A 87 4.75 24.02 33.60
C LEU A 87 3.53 23.15 33.98
N PHE A 88 3.51 21.87 33.59
CA PHE A 88 2.40 20.97 33.91
C PHE A 88 2.31 20.64 35.40
N ALA A 89 3.43 20.61 36.13
CA ALA A 89 3.39 20.45 37.58
C ALA A 89 2.68 21.63 38.24
N LYS A 90 2.98 22.87 37.83
CA LYS A 90 2.33 24.08 38.34
C LYS A 90 0.90 24.28 37.84
N ALA A 91 0.59 23.80 36.64
CA ALA A 91 -0.75 23.90 36.05
C ALA A 91 -1.77 22.93 36.68
N ARG A 92 -1.37 22.11 37.66
CA ARG A 92 -2.31 21.29 38.46
C ARG A 92 -3.18 22.15 39.37
N ASP A 93 -2.62 23.25 39.85
CA ASP A 93 -3.34 24.18 40.72
C ASP A 93 -4.20 25.10 39.86
N SER A 94 -5.52 25.02 39.99
CA SER A 94 -6.48 25.76 39.16
C SER A 94 -6.34 27.29 39.25
N GLY A 95 -5.79 27.80 40.36
CA GLY A 95 -5.49 29.22 40.57
C GLY A 95 -4.16 29.70 39.99
N SER A 96 -3.35 28.81 39.41
CA SER A 96 -2.03 29.14 38.89
C SER A 96 -2.08 29.85 37.53
N ALA A 97 -1.15 30.77 37.27
CA ALA A 97 -1.04 31.45 35.98
C ALA A 97 -0.75 30.44 34.84
N GLU A 98 0.06 29.42 35.13
CA GLU A 98 0.36 28.33 34.20
C GLU A 98 -0.89 27.51 33.85
N HIS A 99 -1.82 27.36 34.80
CA HIS A 99 -3.11 26.70 34.56
C HIS A 99 -3.94 27.48 33.52
N ALA A 100 -4.07 28.79 33.72
CA ALA A 100 -4.76 29.67 32.78
C ALA A 100 -4.14 29.63 31.36
N GLN A 101 -2.82 29.55 31.27
CA GLN A 101 -2.12 29.40 29.98
C GLN A 101 -2.45 28.08 29.28
N VAL A 102 -2.48 26.96 30.01
CA VAL A 102 -2.85 25.65 29.44
C VAL A 102 -4.28 25.66 28.94
N VAL A 103 -5.23 26.12 29.76
CA VAL A 103 -6.65 26.21 29.40
C VAL A 103 -6.85 27.12 28.20
N GLY A 104 -6.22 28.31 28.19
CA GLY A 104 -6.26 29.24 27.06
C GLY A 104 -5.71 28.62 25.78
N HIS A 105 -4.60 27.88 25.85
CA HIS A 105 -4.05 27.18 24.68
C HIS A 105 -4.99 26.11 24.14
N VAL A 106 -5.63 25.33 25.03
CA VAL A 106 -6.61 24.30 24.63
C VAL A 106 -7.82 24.95 23.96
N ARG A 107 -8.37 26.03 24.52
CA ARG A 107 -9.48 26.79 23.93
C ARG A 107 -9.15 27.30 22.53
N ALA A 108 -8.04 28.03 22.39
CA ALA A 108 -7.59 28.56 21.09
C ALA A 108 -7.39 27.44 20.04
N ARG A 109 -6.91 26.27 20.46
CA ARG A 109 -6.74 25.10 19.59
C ARG A 109 -8.07 24.49 19.14
N LEU A 110 -9.04 24.39 20.04
CA LEU A 110 -10.38 23.90 19.72
C LEU A 110 -11.08 24.85 18.75
N GLU A 111 -10.98 26.17 18.96
CA GLU A 111 -11.51 27.21 18.08
C GLU A 111 -10.87 27.17 16.69
N SER A 112 -9.53 27.13 16.61
CA SER A 112 -8.81 27.00 15.33
C SER A 112 -9.22 25.73 14.58
N SER A 113 -9.46 24.64 15.30
CA SER A 113 -9.90 23.37 14.70
C SER A 113 -11.36 23.43 14.25
N ALA A 114 -12.22 24.13 14.98
CA ALA A 114 -13.61 24.38 14.61
C ALA A 114 -13.69 25.26 13.34
N ALA A 115 -12.94 26.35 13.29
CA ALA A 115 -12.83 27.22 12.11
C ALA A 115 -12.31 26.46 10.89
N SER A 116 -11.23 25.68 11.05
CA SER A 116 -10.70 24.83 9.96
C SER A 116 -11.72 23.79 9.49
N ARG A 117 -12.52 23.23 10.40
CA ARG A 117 -13.61 22.32 10.03
C ARG A 117 -14.71 23.04 9.27
N ALA A 118 -15.14 24.22 9.73
CA ALA A 118 -16.16 25.03 9.08
C ALA A 118 -15.76 25.42 7.64
N VAL A 119 -14.50 25.80 7.42
CA VAL A 119 -13.98 26.08 6.07
C VAL A 119 -14.02 24.83 5.19
N ARG A 120 -13.61 23.66 5.70
CA ARG A 120 -13.68 22.41 4.93
C ARG A 120 -15.11 21.96 4.67
N THR A 121 -16.03 22.13 5.61
CA THR A 121 -17.44 21.79 5.40
C THR A 121 -18.10 22.76 4.44
N ALA A 122 -17.75 24.05 4.46
CA ALA A 122 -18.23 25.02 3.49
C ALA A 122 -17.66 24.75 2.08
N ALA A 123 -16.37 24.41 1.97
CA ALA A 123 -15.75 24.00 0.72
C ALA A 123 -16.30 22.65 0.21
N ALA A 124 -16.61 21.71 1.12
CA ALA A 124 -17.26 20.46 0.76
C ALA A 124 -18.70 20.70 0.30
N ALA A 125 -19.45 21.57 0.97
CA ALA A 125 -20.81 21.96 0.60
C ALA A 125 -20.85 22.69 -0.75
N SER A 126 -19.90 23.59 -1.02
CA SER A 126 -19.80 24.24 -2.34
C SER A 126 -19.35 23.26 -3.44
N SER A 127 -18.48 22.29 -3.12
CA SER A 127 -18.14 21.19 -4.03
C SER A 127 -19.23 20.14 -4.19
N SER A 128 -20.23 20.09 -3.29
CA SER A 128 -21.38 19.18 -3.37
C SER A 128 -22.49 19.69 -4.30
N SER A 129 -22.32 20.88 -4.87
CA SER A 129 -23.13 21.34 -6.02
C SER A 129 -22.82 20.58 -7.32
N TRP A 130 -21.88 19.62 -7.30
CA TRP A 130 -21.91 18.51 -8.25
C TRP A 130 -23.19 17.72 -7.98
N SER A 131 -24.27 18.15 -8.62
CA SER A 131 -25.53 17.42 -8.60
C SER A 131 -25.22 15.97 -8.97
N ALA A 132 -25.87 15.02 -8.32
CA ALA A 132 -25.76 13.61 -8.70
C ALA A 132 -26.10 13.38 -10.20
N SER A 133 -26.76 14.35 -10.86
CA SER A 133 -27.02 14.37 -12.30
C SER A 133 -25.78 14.64 -13.17
N ASP A 134 -24.68 15.17 -12.62
CA ASP A 134 -23.45 15.49 -13.34
C ASP A 134 -22.36 14.40 -13.20
N ALA A 135 -22.68 13.30 -12.52
CA ALA A 135 -21.86 12.10 -12.48
C ALA A 135 -21.86 11.44 -13.87
N LYS A 136 -21.01 11.97 -14.78
CA LYS A 136 -20.78 11.39 -16.11
C LYS A 136 -20.52 9.90 -15.97
N ALA A 137 -21.32 9.11 -16.69
CA ALA A 137 -21.22 7.66 -16.67
C ALA A 137 -19.76 7.22 -16.90
N PRO A 138 -19.29 6.18 -16.20
CA PRO A 138 -17.92 5.71 -16.36
C PRO A 138 -17.71 5.26 -17.81
N LEU A 139 -16.57 5.63 -18.40
CA LEU A 139 -16.24 5.37 -19.81
C LEU A 139 -16.50 3.91 -20.21
N ILE A 140 -16.11 2.98 -19.34
CA ILE A 140 -16.38 1.55 -19.43
C ILE A 140 -16.99 1.06 -18.13
N PHE A 141 -17.92 0.12 -18.22
CA PHE A 141 -18.53 -0.55 -17.07
C PHE A 141 -18.47 -2.07 -17.27
N ASN A 142 -18.45 -2.81 -16.16
CA ASN A 142 -18.38 -4.27 -16.20
C ASN A 142 -19.78 -4.83 -16.48
N THR A 143 -19.92 -5.60 -17.56
CA THR A 143 -21.16 -6.29 -17.96
C THR A 143 -21.18 -7.76 -17.55
N ALA A 144 -20.07 -8.29 -17.04
CA ALA A 144 -20.02 -9.67 -16.56
C ALA A 144 -20.91 -9.87 -15.34
N ARG A 145 -21.57 -11.03 -15.28
CA ARG A 145 -22.34 -11.44 -14.10
C ARG A 145 -21.38 -11.69 -12.91
N PRO A 146 -21.85 -11.57 -11.66
CA PRO A 146 -21.07 -11.99 -10.50
C PRO A 146 -20.55 -13.41 -10.69
N GLY A 147 -19.25 -13.63 -10.46
CA GLY A 147 -18.57 -14.92 -10.64
C GLY A 147 -18.02 -15.20 -12.05
N GLN A 148 -18.34 -14.39 -13.06
CA GLN A 148 -17.75 -14.52 -14.39
C GLN A 148 -16.48 -13.66 -14.56
N ALA A 149 -15.64 -14.03 -15.51
CA ALA A 149 -14.47 -13.23 -15.88
C ALA A 149 -14.91 -11.81 -16.30
N PRO A 150 -14.17 -10.77 -15.90
CA PRO A 150 -14.57 -9.39 -16.15
C PRO A 150 -14.71 -9.14 -17.65
N ARG A 151 -15.80 -8.47 -18.04
CA ARG A 151 -16.06 -8.07 -19.43
C ARG A 151 -16.52 -6.63 -19.43
N TYR A 152 -15.84 -5.79 -20.19
CA TYR A 152 -16.13 -4.36 -20.21
C TYR A 152 -16.76 -3.94 -21.53
N THR A 153 -17.75 -3.05 -21.42
CA THR A 153 -18.34 -2.35 -22.57
C THR A 153 -18.31 -0.85 -22.33
N SER A 154 -18.19 -0.09 -23.41
CA SER A 154 -18.23 1.37 -23.34
C SER A 154 -19.64 1.89 -23.19
N SER A 155 -19.80 2.95 -22.40
CA SER A 155 -21.07 3.70 -22.28
C SER A 155 -21.04 4.99 -23.11
N VAL A 156 -19.85 5.58 -23.32
CA VAL A 156 -19.69 6.92 -23.92
C VAL A 156 -19.16 6.87 -25.36
N LEU A 157 -18.44 5.81 -25.73
CA LEU A 157 -17.80 5.67 -27.04
C LEU A 157 -18.32 4.43 -27.77
N PRO A 158 -18.36 4.43 -29.11
CA PRO A 158 -17.98 5.54 -30.00
C PRO A 158 -19.05 6.64 -30.05
N ARG A 159 -18.62 7.91 -30.22
CA ARG A 159 -19.56 9.03 -30.31
C ARG A 159 -20.08 9.23 -31.74
N PRO A 160 -21.38 9.49 -31.97
CA PRO A 160 -21.87 9.86 -33.29
C PRO A 160 -21.25 11.19 -33.74
N ARG A 161 -21.16 11.42 -35.05
CA ARG A 161 -20.53 12.63 -35.62
C ARG A 161 -21.14 13.93 -35.10
N ALA A 162 -22.46 13.96 -34.93
CA ALA A 162 -23.19 15.12 -34.40
C ALA A 162 -22.82 15.49 -32.95
N ALA A 163 -22.22 14.57 -32.17
CA ALA A 163 -21.79 14.82 -30.80
C ALA A 163 -20.31 15.23 -30.69
N LEU A 164 -19.61 15.42 -31.82
CA LEU A 164 -18.24 15.90 -31.85
C LEU A 164 -18.22 17.43 -32.01
N ASP A 165 -17.29 18.09 -31.32
CA ASP A 165 -17.12 19.54 -31.38
C ASP A 165 -16.61 19.97 -32.78
N GLY A 166 -17.54 20.26 -33.69
CA GLY A 166 -17.32 20.84 -35.01
C GLY A 166 -17.45 19.84 -36.18
N ASP A 167 -18.44 20.08 -37.04
CA ASP A 167 -18.74 19.27 -38.25
C ASP A 167 -17.57 19.17 -39.25
N THR A 168 -16.63 20.11 -39.17
CA THR A 168 -15.53 20.30 -40.13
C THR A 168 -14.22 19.62 -39.73
N ARG A 169 -14.04 19.21 -38.46
CA ARG A 169 -12.77 18.60 -38.01
C ARG A 169 -12.79 17.08 -38.16
N PRO A 170 -11.66 16.46 -38.58
CA PRO A 170 -11.55 15.01 -38.61
C PRO A 170 -11.67 14.44 -37.20
N ARG A 171 -12.34 13.29 -37.06
CA ARG A 171 -12.47 12.54 -35.81
C ARG A 171 -11.11 12.21 -35.22
N ARG A 172 -10.91 12.57 -33.95
CA ARG A 172 -9.67 12.31 -33.23
C ARG A 172 -9.75 10.96 -32.52
N VAL A 173 -9.02 9.99 -33.06
CA VAL A 173 -8.88 8.66 -32.44
C VAL A 173 -8.03 8.75 -31.16
N PRO A 174 -8.52 8.28 -30.00
CA PRO A 174 -7.73 8.19 -28.77
C PRO A 174 -6.56 7.21 -28.90
N SER A 175 -5.50 7.44 -28.13
CA SER A 175 -4.35 6.53 -28.08
C SER A 175 -4.50 5.59 -26.87
N LEU A 176 -4.48 4.28 -27.12
CA LEU A 176 -4.33 3.28 -26.06
C LEU A 176 -2.89 3.33 -25.53
N CYS A 177 -2.74 3.41 -24.22
CA CYS A 177 -1.47 3.43 -23.53
C CYS A 177 -1.53 2.44 -22.36
N SER A 178 -0.37 1.90 -21.98
CA SER A 178 -0.22 1.06 -20.79
C SER A 178 0.86 1.64 -19.88
N THR A 179 0.72 1.48 -18.57
CA THR A 179 1.78 1.80 -17.60
C THR A 179 2.86 0.72 -17.63
N SER A 180 4.00 0.98 -16.97
CA SER A 180 5.07 -0.02 -16.83
C SER A 180 4.62 -1.32 -16.15
N TYR A 181 3.53 -1.27 -15.38
CA TYR A 181 2.94 -2.42 -14.70
C TYR A 181 1.79 -3.05 -15.47
N GLY A 182 1.47 -2.57 -16.67
CA GLY A 182 0.42 -3.15 -17.50
C GLY A 182 -0.97 -2.54 -17.33
N GLN A 183 -1.14 -1.44 -16.58
CA GLN A 183 -2.46 -0.81 -16.42
C GLN A 183 -2.87 -0.08 -17.72
N PRO A 184 -3.95 -0.49 -18.40
CA PRO A 184 -4.36 0.16 -19.64
C PRO A 184 -5.18 1.42 -19.34
N PHE A 185 -4.98 2.45 -20.16
CA PHE A 185 -5.78 3.67 -20.15
C PHE A 185 -5.81 4.34 -21.52
N LEU A 186 -6.88 5.08 -21.79
CA LEU A 186 -7.00 5.89 -23.01
C LEU A 186 -6.50 7.30 -22.79
N ARG A 187 -5.66 7.77 -23.70
CA ARG A 187 -5.20 9.16 -23.77
C ARG A 187 -5.97 9.90 -24.86
N MET A 188 -6.98 10.66 -24.43
CA MET A 188 -7.83 11.46 -25.32
C MET A 188 -7.10 12.67 -25.93
N ARG A 189 -6.17 13.29 -25.18
CA ARG A 189 -5.43 14.47 -25.62
C ARG A 189 -3.99 14.51 -25.10
N LYS A 190 -3.15 15.31 -25.78
CA LYS A 190 -1.80 15.71 -25.34
C LYS A 190 -1.84 17.23 -25.02
N PRO A 191 -1.23 17.70 -23.92
CA PRO A 191 -0.65 16.91 -22.82
C PRO A 191 -1.73 16.12 -22.03
N GLN A 192 -1.32 15.06 -21.32
CA GLN A 192 -2.24 14.23 -20.55
C GLN A 192 -2.86 15.07 -19.41
N PRO A 193 -4.19 14.96 -19.15
CA PRO A 193 -4.80 15.63 -18.02
C PRO A 193 -4.16 15.22 -16.69
N ARG A 194 -3.81 16.20 -15.84
CA ARG A 194 -3.18 15.95 -14.52
C ARG A 194 -4.01 15.01 -13.64
N ALA A 195 -5.34 15.10 -13.70
CA ALA A 195 -6.24 14.23 -12.95
C ALA A 195 -6.11 12.75 -13.37
N LEU A 196 -6.04 12.49 -14.67
CA LEU A 196 -5.84 11.13 -15.21
C LEU A 196 -4.47 10.59 -14.79
N SER A 197 -3.40 11.37 -14.98
CA SER A 197 -2.04 10.98 -14.59
C SER A 197 -1.95 10.66 -13.09
N ARG A 198 -2.57 11.48 -12.23
CA ARG A 198 -2.63 11.23 -10.78
C ARG A 198 -3.36 9.93 -10.45
N MET A 199 -4.50 9.66 -11.09
CA MET A 199 -5.29 8.46 -10.84
C MET A 199 -4.57 7.19 -11.31
N VAL A 200 -3.93 7.24 -12.47
CA VAL A 200 -3.08 6.15 -12.99
C VAL A 200 -1.95 5.87 -12.01
N GLY A 201 -1.20 6.90 -11.58
CA GLY A 201 -0.12 6.72 -10.61
C GLY A 201 -0.58 6.23 -9.23
N LEU A 202 -1.80 6.59 -8.80
CA LEU A 202 -2.40 6.09 -7.56
C LEU A 202 -2.72 4.59 -7.66
N LYS A 203 -3.30 4.16 -8.78
CA LYS A 203 -3.61 2.74 -9.04
C LYS A 203 -2.35 1.90 -9.19
N ASP A 204 -1.34 2.39 -9.91
CA ASP A 204 -0.03 1.74 -9.99
C ASP A 204 0.58 1.51 -8.60
N ARG A 205 0.55 2.53 -7.71
CA ARG A 205 1.06 2.38 -6.33
C ARG A 205 0.29 1.35 -5.51
N PHE A 206 -1.02 1.26 -5.68
CA PHE A 206 -1.81 0.24 -4.99
C PHE A 206 -1.46 -1.17 -5.48
N PHE A 207 -1.27 -1.34 -6.78
CA PHE A 207 -0.85 -2.61 -7.36
C PHE A 207 0.57 -3.00 -6.91
N GLN A 208 1.52 -2.07 -6.95
CA GLN A 208 2.87 -2.25 -6.43
C GLN A 208 2.86 -2.73 -4.97
N LYS A 209 2.04 -2.13 -4.11
CA LYS A 209 1.92 -2.55 -2.70
C LYS A 209 1.47 -4.01 -2.56
N LYS A 210 0.59 -4.49 -3.43
CA LYS A 210 0.17 -5.90 -3.43
C LYS A 210 1.32 -6.83 -3.82
N ILE A 211 2.08 -6.47 -4.86
CA ILE A 211 3.26 -7.24 -5.29
C ILE A 211 4.31 -7.26 -4.18
N PHE A 212 4.64 -6.10 -3.60
CA PHE A 212 5.60 -6.03 -2.50
C PHE A 212 5.15 -6.81 -1.27
N LYS A 213 3.84 -6.95 -1.03
CA LYS A 213 3.35 -7.79 0.07
C LYS A 213 3.67 -9.26 -0.14
N VAL A 214 3.60 -9.77 -1.37
CA VAL A 214 4.01 -11.15 -1.70
C VAL A 214 5.50 -11.35 -1.40
N VAL A 215 6.33 -10.37 -1.79
CA VAL A 215 7.78 -10.41 -1.54
C VAL A 215 8.09 -10.33 -0.03
N GLU A 216 7.46 -9.41 0.70
CA GLU A 216 7.60 -9.28 2.16
C GLU A 216 7.21 -10.59 2.88
N ILE A 217 6.13 -11.24 2.46
CA ILE A 217 5.76 -12.54 3.03
C ILE A 217 6.85 -13.58 2.77
N ASN A 218 7.40 -13.61 1.55
CA ASN A 218 8.39 -14.60 1.16
C ASN A 218 9.74 -14.43 1.86
N GLU A 219 10.26 -13.21 1.86
CA GLU A 219 11.64 -12.91 2.28
C GLU A 219 11.75 -12.62 3.78
N ASP A 220 10.74 -11.99 4.38
CA ASP A 220 10.81 -11.52 5.76
C ASP A 220 9.94 -12.41 6.68
N LEU A 221 8.64 -12.56 6.36
CA LEU A 221 7.69 -13.14 7.33
C LEU A 221 7.77 -14.67 7.43
N ILE A 222 7.95 -15.39 6.32
CA ILE A 222 8.04 -16.86 6.36
C ILE A 222 9.26 -17.33 7.17
N PRO A 223 10.47 -16.76 6.99
CA PRO A 223 11.61 -17.09 7.85
C PRO A 223 11.35 -16.82 9.33
N GLU A 224 10.71 -15.71 9.68
CA GLU A 224 10.34 -15.40 11.07
C GLU A 224 9.35 -16.43 11.63
N ALA A 225 8.34 -16.82 10.85
CA ALA A 225 7.36 -17.80 11.29
C ALA A 225 7.93 -19.21 11.45
N LEU A 226 8.95 -19.59 10.68
CA LEU A 226 9.63 -20.87 10.88
C LEU A 226 10.33 -20.92 12.25
N LEU A 227 10.96 -19.82 12.65
CA LEU A 227 11.61 -19.71 13.96
C LEU A 227 10.58 -19.71 15.10
N GLU A 228 9.42 -19.09 14.90
CA GLU A 228 8.33 -19.14 15.88
C GLU A 228 7.75 -20.54 16.00
N ASP A 229 7.47 -21.23 14.88
CA ASP A 229 7.02 -22.62 14.89
C ASP A 229 8.04 -23.53 15.61
N GLU A 230 9.34 -23.31 15.41
CA GLU A 230 10.40 -24.01 16.15
C GLU A 230 10.36 -23.72 17.64
N TRP A 231 10.15 -22.45 18.00
CA TRP A 231 10.03 -22.04 19.40
C TRP A 231 8.80 -22.66 20.07
N ASP A 232 7.65 -22.68 19.42
CA ASP A 232 6.42 -23.34 19.89
C ASP A 232 6.66 -24.82 20.17
N ASN A 233 7.41 -25.51 19.30
CA ASN A 233 7.81 -26.90 19.51
C ASN A 233 8.69 -27.08 20.76
N ILE A 234 9.66 -26.18 20.99
CA ILE A 234 10.54 -26.21 22.18
C ILE A 234 9.72 -25.99 23.44
N VAL A 235 8.78 -25.04 23.42
CA VAL A 235 7.90 -24.74 24.55
C VAL A 235 6.99 -25.93 24.84
N ALA A 236 6.37 -26.52 23.81
CA ALA A 236 5.54 -27.71 23.95
C ALA A 236 6.32 -28.88 24.58
N ASP A 237 7.54 -29.13 24.11
CA ASP A 237 8.42 -30.17 24.66
C ASP A 237 8.78 -29.90 26.13
N GLN A 238 9.05 -28.63 26.51
CA GLN A 238 9.30 -28.26 27.90
C GLN A 238 8.07 -28.45 28.77
N MET A 239 6.90 -28.01 28.30
CA MET A 239 5.63 -28.17 29.01
C MET A 239 5.31 -29.65 29.26
N ALA A 240 5.57 -30.51 28.27
CA ALA A 240 5.37 -31.96 28.39
C ALA A 240 6.25 -32.58 29.47
N ARG A 241 7.48 -32.08 29.64
CA ARG A 241 8.42 -32.56 30.67
C ARG A 241 8.03 -32.10 32.08
N GLU A 242 7.56 -30.87 32.22
CA GLU A 242 7.30 -30.28 33.55
C GLU A 242 5.91 -30.64 34.11
N LEU A 243 4.87 -30.63 33.28
CA LEU A 243 3.48 -30.81 33.70
C LEU A 243 2.83 -32.09 33.17
N GLY A 244 3.60 -32.91 32.44
CA GLY A 244 3.13 -34.11 31.78
C GLY A 244 2.41 -33.86 30.44
N PRO A 245 2.14 -34.92 29.65
CA PRO A 245 1.67 -34.81 28.25
C PRO A 245 0.33 -34.07 28.11
N ARG A 246 -0.55 -34.17 29.11
CA ARG A 246 -1.89 -33.55 29.09
C ARG A 246 -1.85 -32.02 29.17
N ALA A 247 -0.78 -31.46 29.73
CA ALA A 247 -0.57 -30.02 29.80
C ALA A 247 0.08 -29.44 28.53
N ALA A 248 0.73 -30.28 27.72
CA ALA A 248 1.30 -29.89 26.42
C ALA A 248 0.28 -29.89 25.29
N ALA A 249 -0.86 -30.60 25.42
CA ALA A 249 -1.91 -30.71 24.40
C ALA A 249 -2.43 -29.39 23.77
N PRO A 250 -2.45 -28.23 24.46
CA PRO A 250 -2.83 -26.96 23.83
C PRO A 250 -1.77 -26.41 22.85
N PHE A 251 -0.51 -26.86 22.99
CA PHE A 251 0.67 -26.38 22.25
C PHE A 251 1.32 -27.48 21.39
N ASP A 252 0.88 -28.73 21.53
CA ASP A 252 1.37 -29.84 20.73
C ASP A 252 0.72 -29.79 19.34
N ASP A 253 1.39 -29.09 18.42
CA ASP A 253 1.03 -29.01 17.00
C ASP A 253 1.23 -30.33 16.25
N ARG A 254 1.81 -31.36 16.87
CA ARG A 254 2.03 -32.68 16.24
C ARG A 254 0.71 -33.39 15.92
N ASP A 255 -0.34 -33.16 16.71
CA ASP A 255 -1.67 -33.74 16.52
C ASP A 255 -2.62 -32.85 15.68
N ARG A 256 -2.36 -31.53 15.55
CA ARG A 256 -3.21 -30.60 14.79
C ARG A 256 -2.92 -30.57 13.28
N GLY A 257 -1.86 -31.26 12.85
CA GLY A 257 -1.43 -31.27 11.46
C GLY A 257 -0.76 -29.97 11.03
N HIS A 258 -0.15 -29.99 9.84
CA HIS A 258 0.64 -28.87 9.31
C HIS A 258 -0.14 -27.55 9.17
N GLU A 259 -1.47 -27.61 9.19
CA GLU A 259 -2.36 -26.48 8.98
C GLU A 259 -2.47 -25.53 10.19
N ALA A 260 -2.01 -25.96 11.37
CA ALA A 260 -2.01 -25.15 12.58
C ALA A 260 -0.80 -24.20 12.71
N THR A 261 0.21 -24.39 11.86
CA THR A 261 1.49 -23.66 11.96
C THR A 261 1.38 -22.20 11.53
N GLN A 262 2.22 -21.32 12.10
CA GLN A 262 2.28 -19.93 11.69
C GLN A 262 2.73 -19.80 10.24
N VAL A 263 3.65 -20.65 9.79
CA VAL A 263 4.08 -20.70 8.39
C VAL A 263 2.92 -21.03 7.47
N TRP A 264 2.05 -21.96 7.82
CA TRP A 264 0.86 -22.28 7.02
C TRP A 264 -0.05 -21.07 6.84
N THR A 265 -0.29 -20.33 7.93
CA THR A 265 -1.07 -19.09 7.90
C THR A 265 -0.46 -18.06 6.95
N LEU A 266 0.86 -17.93 6.92
CA LEU A 266 1.55 -17.04 5.98
C LEU A 266 1.51 -17.54 4.54
N LEU A 267 1.56 -18.84 4.30
CA LEU A 267 1.39 -19.41 2.96
C LEU A 267 -0.03 -19.14 2.42
N LEU A 268 -1.05 -19.19 3.28
CA LEU A 268 -2.41 -18.76 2.93
C LEU A 268 -2.47 -17.25 2.64
N ALA A 269 -1.82 -16.41 3.44
CA ALA A 269 -1.75 -14.97 3.21
C ALA A 269 -1.02 -14.62 1.89
N ARG A 270 0.02 -15.40 1.54
CA ARG A 270 0.71 -15.31 0.26
C ARG A 270 -0.23 -15.67 -0.88
N LEU A 271 -0.90 -16.82 -0.80
CA LEU A 271 -1.86 -17.28 -1.81
C LEU A 271 -2.97 -16.25 -2.03
N TRP A 272 -3.47 -15.64 -0.95
CA TRP A 272 -4.45 -14.57 -1.03
C TRP A 272 -3.91 -13.35 -1.78
N SER A 273 -2.68 -12.95 -1.49
CA SER A 273 -2.03 -11.81 -2.15
C SER A 273 -1.80 -12.08 -3.64
N GLU A 274 -1.34 -13.28 -3.99
CA GLU A 274 -1.18 -13.73 -5.38
C GLU A 274 -2.53 -13.74 -6.13
N PHE A 275 -3.58 -14.27 -5.49
CA PHE A 275 -4.95 -14.25 -6.03
C PHE A 275 -5.45 -12.82 -6.29
N GLN A 276 -5.19 -11.89 -5.37
CA GLN A 276 -5.56 -10.48 -5.53
C GLN A 276 -4.81 -9.80 -6.68
N VAL A 277 -3.53 -10.12 -6.87
CA VAL A 277 -2.72 -9.62 -8.00
C VAL A 277 -3.31 -10.15 -9.31
N GLU A 278 -3.60 -11.44 -9.38
CA GLU A 278 -4.17 -12.05 -10.59
C GLU A 278 -5.56 -11.49 -10.92
N LYS A 279 -6.43 -11.31 -9.91
CA LYS A 279 -7.74 -10.67 -10.11
C LYS A 279 -7.61 -9.27 -10.70
N THR A 280 -6.62 -8.49 -10.24
CA THR A 280 -6.36 -7.16 -10.82
C THR A 280 -5.78 -7.24 -12.22
N TRP A 281 -4.94 -8.24 -12.51
CA TRP A 281 -4.38 -8.46 -13.83
C TRP A 281 -5.48 -8.80 -14.85
N GLN A 282 -6.39 -9.71 -14.51
CA GLN A 282 -7.53 -10.05 -15.37
C GLN A 282 -8.46 -8.88 -15.62
N ASP A 283 -8.73 -8.09 -14.58
CA ASP A 283 -9.48 -6.85 -14.71
C ASP A 283 -8.80 -5.90 -15.70
N TRP A 284 -7.48 -5.76 -15.62
CA TRP A 284 -6.71 -4.91 -16.53
C TRP A 284 -6.70 -5.46 -17.95
N THR A 285 -6.48 -6.75 -18.16
CA THR A 285 -6.55 -7.37 -19.48
C THR A 285 -7.92 -7.15 -20.11
N ALA A 286 -9.01 -7.41 -19.37
CA ALA A 286 -10.38 -7.20 -19.85
C ALA A 286 -10.71 -5.72 -20.14
N ARG A 287 -10.17 -4.79 -19.36
CA ARG A 287 -10.26 -3.36 -19.68
C ARG A 287 -9.45 -3.03 -20.94
N GLY A 288 -8.24 -3.58 -21.07
CA GLY A 288 -7.35 -3.36 -22.20
C GLY A 288 -8.00 -3.78 -23.51
N THR A 289 -8.61 -4.98 -23.55
CA THR A 289 -9.35 -5.47 -24.72
C THR A 289 -10.53 -4.57 -25.07
N ALA A 290 -11.34 -4.17 -24.08
CA ALA A 290 -12.46 -3.26 -24.32
C ALA A 290 -12.01 -1.88 -24.80
N LEU A 291 -10.94 -1.31 -24.22
CA LEU A 291 -10.39 -0.03 -24.65
C LEU A 291 -9.78 -0.13 -26.06
N ASN A 292 -9.19 -1.26 -26.43
CA ASN A 292 -8.70 -1.50 -27.79
C ASN A 292 -9.85 -1.54 -28.80
N GLN A 293 -10.93 -2.27 -28.50
CA GLN A 293 -12.14 -2.31 -29.34
C GLN A 293 -12.72 -0.90 -29.58
N ILE A 294 -12.74 -0.06 -28.54
CA ILE A 294 -13.17 1.35 -28.68
C ILE A 294 -12.28 2.11 -29.66
N VAL A 295 -10.95 1.94 -29.57
CA VAL A 295 -9.99 2.63 -30.45
C VAL A 295 -10.13 2.14 -31.89
N GLU A 296 -10.35 0.85 -32.11
CA GLU A 296 -10.61 0.25 -33.42
C GLU A 296 -11.92 0.78 -34.03
N GLN A 297 -13.00 0.84 -33.25
CA GLN A 297 -14.29 1.40 -33.68
C GLN A 297 -14.16 2.89 -34.05
N GLU A 298 -13.47 3.68 -33.23
CA GLU A 298 -13.22 5.09 -33.52
C GLU A 298 -12.34 5.29 -34.76
N ARG A 299 -11.36 4.40 -35.00
CA ARG A 299 -10.53 4.41 -36.22
C ARG A 299 -11.35 4.09 -37.46
N ALA A 300 -12.17 3.03 -37.41
CA ALA A 300 -13.04 2.65 -38.52
C ALA A 300 -14.06 3.74 -38.87
N LEU A 301 -14.62 4.43 -37.86
CA LEU A 301 -15.49 5.59 -38.10
C LEU A 301 -14.73 6.77 -38.69
N ALA A 302 -13.50 7.03 -38.24
CA ALA A 302 -12.67 8.10 -38.80
C ALA A 302 -12.33 7.87 -40.28
N GLU A 303 -12.07 6.61 -40.66
CA GLU A 303 -11.83 6.20 -42.05
C GLU A 303 -13.08 6.43 -42.91
N ARG A 304 -14.25 5.91 -42.50
CA ARG A 304 -15.53 6.13 -43.19
C ARG A 304 -15.87 7.62 -43.35
N GLU A 305 -15.62 8.42 -42.31
CA GLU A 305 -15.87 9.87 -42.32
C GLU A 305 -14.87 10.64 -43.20
N SER A 306 -13.69 10.06 -43.48
CA SER A 306 -12.67 10.63 -44.35
C SER A 306 -12.89 10.32 -45.84
N GLU A 307 -13.53 9.18 -46.14
CA GLU A 307 -13.88 8.74 -47.51
C GLU A 307 -15.12 9.45 -48.05
N ALA A 308 -15.98 10.00 -47.19
CA ALA A 308 -17.10 10.83 -47.61
C ALA A 308 -16.60 12.07 -48.39
N PRO A 309 -17.18 12.39 -49.57
CA PRO A 309 -16.64 13.44 -50.44
C PRO A 309 -16.61 14.80 -49.74
N ARG A 310 -15.41 15.33 -49.51
CA ARG A 310 -15.21 16.73 -49.16
C ARG A 310 -15.15 17.58 -50.44
N PRO A 311 -15.79 18.76 -50.51
CA PRO A 311 -15.33 19.79 -51.43
C PRO A 311 -13.88 20.18 -51.06
N ALA A 312 -13.02 20.24 -52.07
CA ALA A 312 -11.56 20.17 -51.95
C ALA A 312 -10.92 21.20 -51.00
N PRO A 313 -9.91 20.82 -50.17
CA PRO A 313 -9.05 21.76 -49.45
C PRO A 313 -7.64 21.89 -50.04
N GLN A 314 -7.05 23.06 -49.79
CA GLN A 314 -5.68 23.46 -50.13
C GLN A 314 -4.61 22.56 -49.48
N GLN A 315 -3.67 22.12 -50.34
CA GLN A 315 -2.29 21.64 -50.17
C GLN A 315 -1.92 20.73 -48.97
N PRO A 316 -1.37 19.52 -49.22
CA PRO A 316 -0.81 18.66 -48.18
C PRO A 316 0.64 19.04 -47.81
N ARG A 317 0.92 19.21 -46.52
CA ARG A 317 2.28 19.07 -46.00
C ARG A 317 2.60 17.58 -45.89
N ALA A 318 3.54 17.12 -46.72
CA ALA A 318 4.08 15.77 -46.70
C ALA A 318 4.81 15.50 -45.37
N TYR A 319 4.21 14.67 -44.51
CA TYR A 319 4.95 13.87 -43.56
C TYR A 319 5.07 12.47 -44.14
N SER A 320 6.31 11.98 -44.23
CA SER A 320 6.66 10.68 -44.77
C SER A 320 5.91 9.55 -44.05
N ARG A 321 5.09 8.81 -44.81
CA ARG A 321 4.67 7.45 -44.46
C ARG A 321 5.89 6.55 -44.64
N ALA A 322 6.64 6.35 -43.56
CA ALA A 322 7.61 5.27 -43.47
C ALA A 322 7.11 4.23 -42.46
N SER A 323 6.98 3.00 -42.94
CA SER A 323 6.78 1.75 -42.19
C SER A 323 5.38 1.48 -41.62
N GLN A 324 4.52 0.82 -42.41
CA GLN A 324 3.30 0.16 -41.93
C GLN A 324 3.39 -1.39 -41.88
N ASP A 325 4.53 -2.00 -42.21
CA ASP A 325 4.64 -3.48 -42.25
C ASP A 325 5.60 -4.11 -41.23
N THR A 326 6.18 -3.32 -40.32
CA THR A 326 6.90 -3.90 -39.19
C THR A 326 5.89 -4.26 -38.11
N ARG A 327 5.53 -5.54 -38.01
CA ARG A 327 4.94 -6.11 -36.79
C ARG A 327 5.73 -5.56 -35.60
N PRO A 328 5.08 -4.98 -34.57
CA PRO A 328 5.82 -4.52 -33.40
C PRO A 328 6.66 -5.68 -32.89
N ASN A 329 7.96 -5.45 -32.66
CA ASN A 329 8.92 -6.45 -32.19
C ASN A 329 8.65 -6.90 -30.73
N VAL A 330 7.42 -6.71 -30.26
CA VAL A 330 6.86 -7.24 -29.03
C VAL A 330 6.12 -8.48 -29.46
N GLY A 331 6.79 -9.63 -29.42
CA GLY A 331 6.09 -10.90 -29.58
C GLY A 331 4.88 -10.90 -28.65
N GLU A 332 3.72 -11.26 -29.18
CA GLU A 332 2.61 -11.70 -28.35
C GLU A 332 3.15 -12.91 -27.58
N TRP A 333 3.66 -12.67 -26.38
CA TRP A 333 3.87 -13.73 -25.43
C TRP A 333 2.48 -14.00 -24.89
N PRO A 334 1.80 -15.11 -25.29
CA PRO A 334 0.67 -15.58 -24.54
C PRO A 334 1.25 -15.93 -23.17
N PHE A 335 1.21 -14.99 -22.24
CA PHE A 335 1.36 -15.36 -20.84
C PHE A 335 0.20 -16.33 -20.61
N PRO A 336 0.48 -17.61 -20.29
CA PRO A 336 -0.59 -18.47 -19.85
C PRO A 336 -1.27 -17.74 -18.69
N PRO A 337 -2.61 -17.65 -18.68
CA PRO A 337 -3.32 -17.05 -17.55
C PRO A 337 -2.78 -17.72 -16.28
N LEU A 338 -2.45 -16.93 -15.26
CA LEU A 338 -1.85 -17.51 -14.06
C LEU A 338 -2.84 -18.56 -13.49
N PRO A 339 -2.35 -19.72 -13.03
CA PRO A 339 -3.12 -20.97 -12.94
C PRO A 339 -4.33 -20.91 -11.98
N PHE A 340 -4.40 -19.89 -11.11
CA PHE A 340 -5.41 -19.78 -10.07
C PHE A 340 -6.84 -19.73 -10.57
N PHE A 341 -7.10 -18.97 -11.64
CA PHE A 341 -8.47 -18.85 -12.16
C PHE A 341 -8.86 -19.98 -13.10
N GLU A 342 -7.88 -20.66 -13.70
CA GLU A 342 -8.17 -21.93 -14.38
C GLU A 342 -8.61 -22.98 -13.37
N CYS A 343 -7.96 -23.06 -12.20
CA CYS A 343 -8.41 -23.90 -11.09
C CYS A 343 -9.81 -23.54 -10.60
N LEU A 344 -10.14 -22.25 -10.47
CA LEU A 344 -11.49 -21.84 -10.05
C LEU A 344 -12.57 -22.14 -11.10
N LYS A 345 -12.22 -22.15 -12.39
CA LYS A 345 -13.16 -22.49 -13.47
C LYS A 345 -13.38 -23.99 -13.61
N SER A 346 -12.37 -24.80 -13.30
CA SER A 346 -12.43 -26.26 -13.42
C SER A 346 -12.91 -26.96 -12.16
N ALA A 347 -12.82 -26.31 -10.99
CA ALA A 347 -13.25 -26.90 -9.74
C ALA A 347 -14.78 -26.92 -9.61
N PRO A 348 -15.38 -28.05 -9.16
CA PRO A 348 -16.80 -28.08 -8.85
C PRO A 348 -17.09 -27.12 -7.70
N VAL A 349 -18.09 -26.25 -7.89
CA VAL A 349 -18.51 -25.28 -6.86
C VAL A 349 -19.05 -26.05 -5.66
N LYS A 350 -18.24 -26.22 -4.63
CA LYS A 350 -18.69 -26.74 -3.33
C LYS A 350 -19.37 -25.61 -2.57
N THR A 351 -20.67 -25.73 -2.36
CA THR A 351 -21.42 -24.84 -1.49
C THR A 351 -21.08 -25.16 -0.04
N HIS A 352 -20.25 -24.32 0.59
CA HIS A 352 -20.04 -24.38 2.03
C HIS A 352 -21.22 -23.69 2.75
N PRO A 353 -21.84 -24.32 3.76
CA PRO A 353 -22.91 -23.70 4.53
C PRO A 353 -22.37 -22.46 5.27
N GLY A 354 -22.92 -21.29 4.97
CA GLY A 354 -22.52 -19.99 5.57
C GLY A 354 -21.66 -19.07 4.68
N ALA A 355 -21.31 -19.48 3.46
CA ALA A 355 -20.37 -18.77 2.58
C ALA A 355 -20.93 -17.50 1.88
N ASP A 356 -22.24 -17.25 1.92
CA ASP A 356 -22.92 -16.23 1.10
C ASP A 356 -23.22 -14.90 1.81
N ASP A 357 -22.83 -14.73 3.08
CA ASP A 357 -23.08 -13.47 3.82
C ASP A 357 -22.20 -12.29 3.37
N GLY A 358 -21.23 -12.53 2.47
CA GLY A 358 -20.44 -11.48 1.79
C GLY A 358 -19.55 -10.60 2.68
N LYS A 359 -19.51 -10.86 4.00
CA LYS A 359 -18.77 -10.03 4.97
C LYS A 359 -17.29 -10.39 5.10
N ASP A 360 -16.94 -11.67 4.96
CA ASP A 360 -15.57 -12.14 5.07
C ASP A 360 -15.10 -12.82 3.77
N PRO A 361 -14.08 -12.26 3.07
CA PRO A 361 -13.54 -12.88 1.88
C PRO A 361 -12.90 -14.26 2.12
N PHE A 362 -12.42 -14.55 3.33
CA PHE A 362 -11.78 -15.81 3.69
C PHE A 362 -12.79 -16.93 4.00
N LEU A 363 -14.07 -16.59 4.15
CA LEU A 363 -15.15 -17.57 4.28
C LEU A 363 -15.89 -17.81 2.95
N SER A 364 -15.44 -17.15 1.88
CA SER A 364 -16.08 -17.30 0.57
C SER A 364 -15.82 -18.69 -0.02
N SER A 365 -16.85 -19.25 -0.68
CA SER A 365 -16.75 -20.54 -1.37
C SER A 365 -15.63 -20.54 -2.41
N ALA A 366 -15.44 -19.41 -3.11
CA ALA A 366 -14.37 -19.22 -4.07
C ALA A 366 -12.97 -19.32 -3.42
N TRP A 367 -12.79 -18.75 -2.23
CA TRP A 367 -11.53 -18.86 -1.52
C TRP A 367 -11.28 -20.28 -1.02
N ALA A 368 -12.27 -20.93 -0.41
CA ALA A 368 -12.15 -22.32 0.04
C ALA A 368 -11.77 -23.27 -1.11
N THR A 369 -12.45 -23.12 -2.25
CA THR A 369 -12.17 -23.90 -3.48
C THR A 369 -10.75 -23.65 -3.98
N LEU A 370 -10.27 -22.41 -3.91
CA LEU A 370 -8.90 -22.07 -4.31
C LEU A 370 -7.87 -22.72 -3.39
N VAL A 371 -8.10 -22.68 -2.08
CA VAL A 371 -7.19 -23.28 -1.08
C VAL A 371 -7.11 -24.78 -1.29
N GLU A 372 -8.25 -25.46 -1.46
CA GLU A 372 -8.30 -26.89 -1.76
C GLU A 372 -7.56 -27.22 -3.06
N ALA A 373 -7.83 -26.47 -4.15
CA ALA A 373 -7.20 -26.68 -5.45
C ALA A 373 -5.69 -26.44 -5.41
N GLN A 374 -5.21 -25.53 -4.55
CA GLN A 374 -3.79 -25.21 -4.40
C GLN A 374 -3.11 -25.97 -3.24
N GLY A 375 -3.79 -26.89 -2.56
CA GLY A 375 -3.26 -27.59 -1.39
C GLY A 375 -1.94 -28.31 -1.67
N THR A 376 -1.81 -28.98 -2.81
CA THR A 376 -0.57 -29.67 -3.22
C THR A 376 0.61 -28.70 -3.36
N ARG A 377 0.36 -27.50 -3.89
CA ARG A 377 1.36 -26.44 -4.02
C ARG A 377 1.72 -25.86 -2.66
N LEU A 378 0.75 -25.59 -1.79
CA LEU A 378 0.98 -25.11 -0.43
C LEU A 378 1.84 -26.09 0.37
N HIS A 379 1.55 -27.40 0.30
CA HIS A 379 2.39 -28.41 0.95
C HIS A 379 3.79 -28.51 0.35
N THR A 380 3.91 -28.34 -0.97
CA THR A 380 5.23 -28.32 -1.63
C THR A 380 6.07 -27.13 -1.19
N TRP A 381 5.44 -25.95 -1.06
CA TRP A 381 6.08 -24.77 -0.47
C TRP A 381 6.52 -25.01 0.96
N LEU A 382 5.62 -25.50 1.81
CA LEU A 382 5.94 -25.79 3.20
C LEU A 382 7.15 -26.72 3.34
N ARG A 383 7.22 -27.79 2.53
CA ARG A 383 8.36 -28.70 2.50
C ARG A 383 9.65 -28.00 2.05
N GLY A 384 9.56 -27.15 1.01
CA GLY A 384 10.71 -26.39 0.51
C GLY A 384 11.30 -25.48 1.59
N TYR A 385 10.47 -24.67 2.24
CA TYR A 385 10.93 -23.75 3.29
C TYR A 385 11.55 -24.46 4.49
N ARG A 386 10.95 -25.56 4.94
CA ARG A 386 11.51 -26.37 6.03
C ARG A 386 12.85 -27.01 5.63
N ALA A 387 12.97 -27.47 4.39
CA ALA A 387 14.22 -28.05 3.90
C ALA A 387 15.33 -27.01 3.80
N ASP A 388 15.02 -25.81 3.31
CA ASP A 388 16.00 -24.72 3.19
C ASP A 388 16.43 -24.19 4.58
N HIS A 389 15.49 -24.09 5.51
CA HIS A 389 15.79 -23.72 6.90
C HIS A 389 16.69 -24.74 7.59
N ASN A 390 16.39 -26.04 7.45
CA ASN A 390 17.20 -27.13 8.01
C ASN A 390 18.58 -27.26 7.35
N ARG A 391 18.76 -26.75 6.11
CA ARG A 391 20.05 -26.68 5.42
C ARG A 391 20.86 -25.45 5.80
N SER A 392 20.25 -24.45 6.44
CA SER A 392 20.97 -23.30 6.97
C SER A 392 21.86 -23.80 8.11
N PRO A 393 23.19 -23.67 8.01
CA PRO A 393 24.08 -24.25 9.00
C PRO A 393 23.77 -23.63 10.37
N ALA A 394 23.41 -24.48 11.31
CA ALA A 394 23.33 -24.13 12.73
C ALA A 394 24.57 -23.32 13.12
N ALA A 395 24.35 -22.29 13.93
CA ALA A 395 25.34 -21.31 14.35
C ALA A 395 26.74 -21.92 14.60
N PRO A 396 27.83 -21.23 14.19
CA PRO A 396 29.18 -21.76 14.33
C PRO A 396 29.51 -22.00 15.82
N SER A 397 29.71 -23.26 16.16
CA SER A 397 30.37 -23.66 17.40
C SER A 397 31.74 -22.99 17.47
N LYS A 398 31.94 -22.16 18.50
CA LYS A 398 33.20 -21.64 19.10
C LYS A 398 34.38 -21.26 18.16
N PRO A 399 34.98 -20.07 18.33
CA PRO A 399 36.05 -19.61 17.45
C PRO A 399 37.36 -20.36 17.74
N ALA A 400 37.86 -21.09 16.73
CA ALA A 400 39.24 -21.53 16.68
C ALA A 400 40.02 -20.62 15.72
N GLY A 401 40.81 -19.70 16.28
CA GLY A 401 42.02 -19.13 15.67
C GLY A 401 41.85 -18.20 14.45
N PRO A 402 42.78 -17.23 14.25
CA PRO A 402 42.63 -16.20 13.23
C PRO A 402 43.14 -16.71 11.88
N ASN A 403 42.27 -16.79 10.86
CA ASN A 403 42.70 -17.12 9.50
C ASN A 403 42.50 -15.95 8.52
N HIS A 404 43.50 -15.79 7.66
CA HIS A 404 43.93 -14.56 7.00
C HIS A 404 43.07 -14.14 5.78
N ASP A 405 41.93 -14.79 5.54
CA ASP A 405 41.19 -14.72 4.27
C ASP A 405 40.11 -13.64 4.19
N ALA A 406 39.79 -12.96 5.30
CA ALA A 406 38.79 -11.90 5.32
C ALA A 406 39.18 -10.62 4.54
N LYS A 407 40.45 -10.49 4.10
CA LYS A 407 40.92 -9.33 3.32
C LYS A 407 40.61 -9.43 1.83
N LYS A 408 40.42 -10.62 1.25
CA LYS A 408 40.14 -10.77 -0.20
C LYS A 408 38.67 -10.49 -0.56
N ALA A 409 37.72 -10.83 0.31
CA ALA A 409 36.29 -10.63 0.03
C ALA A 409 35.87 -9.14 0.04
N ARG A 410 36.58 -8.29 0.78
CA ARG A 410 36.25 -6.86 0.89
C ARG A 410 36.67 -6.06 -0.36
N ALA A 411 37.77 -6.45 -1.01
CA ALA A 411 38.28 -5.81 -2.22
C ALA A 411 37.39 -6.06 -3.45
N SER A 412 36.75 -7.23 -3.56
CA SER A 412 35.85 -7.55 -4.68
C SER A 412 34.50 -6.84 -4.61
N SER A 413 34.00 -6.50 -3.41
CA SER A 413 32.72 -5.78 -3.27
C SER A 413 32.82 -4.28 -3.58
N GLU A 414 34.00 -3.68 -3.41
CA GLU A 414 34.24 -2.27 -3.74
C GLU A 414 34.41 -2.05 -5.26
N ASN A 415 34.98 -3.02 -5.99
CA ASN A 415 35.08 -2.95 -7.45
C ASN A 415 33.72 -3.06 -8.15
N PHE A 416 32.78 -3.85 -7.63
CA PHE A 416 31.44 -3.97 -8.24
C PHE A 416 30.59 -2.70 -8.07
N LYS A 417 30.76 -1.97 -6.95
CA LYS A 417 30.09 -0.69 -6.70
C LYS A 417 30.66 0.47 -7.55
N ALA A 418 31.95 0.45 -7.85
CA ALA A 418 32.57 1.44 -8.73
C ALA A 418 32.10 1.31 -10.19
N GLN A 419 31.81 0.09 -10.64
CA GLN A 419 31.34 -0.20 -12.01
C GLN A 419 29.88 0.24 -12.22
N ALA A 420 29.02 0.10 -11.21
CA ALA A 420 27.62 0.56 -11.26
C ALA A 420 27.48 2.10 -11.33
N SER A 421 28.47 2.85 -10.82
CA SER A 421 28.45 4.32 -10.87
C SER A 421 28.89 4.90 -12.22
N ARG A 422 29.52 4.11 -13.10
CA ARG A 422 29.91 4.53 -14.46
C ARG A 422 28.79 4.40 -15.49
N VAL A 423 27.77 3.57 -15.22
CA VAL A 423 26.68 3.28 -16.18
C VAL A 423 25.49 4.25 -16.05
N SER A 424 25.34 4.95 -14.93
CA SER A 424 24.13 5.75 -14.65
C SER A 424 24.19 7.23 -15.01
N GLY A 425 25.31 7.78 -15.48
CA GLY A 425 25.36 9.12 -16.13
C GLY A 425 24.78 10.31 -15.34
N ILE A 426 24.51 10.19 -14.04
CA ILE A 426 23.96 11.26 -13.22
C ILE A 426 25.11 11.83 -12.37
N LYS A 427 25.61 13.00 -12.79
CA LYS A 427 26.49 13.83 -11.94
C LYS A 427 25.65 14.41 -10.80
N PRO A 428 26.01 14.22 -9.52
CA PRO A 428 25.43 15.00 -8.45
C PRO A 428 26.07 16.39 -8.44
N GLU A 429 25.25 17.43 -8.64
CA GLU A 429 25.64 18.82 -8.37
C GLU A 429 25.75 19.08 -6.86
N PRO A 430 26.62 20.01 -6.44
CA PRO A 430 26.90 20.29 -5.04
C PRO A 430 25.88 21.24 -4.41
N TRP A 431 25.35 20.86 -3.24
CA TRP A 431 24.84 21.77 -2.21
C TRP A 431 25.43 21.37 -0.87
#